data_AF-A0A0F9LD19-F1
#
_entry.id   AF-A0A0F9LD19-F1
#
_cell.length_a   1.000
_cell.length_b   1.000
_cell.length_c   1.000
_cell.angle_alpha   90.00
_cell.angle_beta   90.00
_cell.angle_gamma   90.00
#
_symmetry.space_group_name_H-M   'P 1'
#
loop_
_entity.id
_entity.type
_entity.pdbx_description
1 polymer ?
#
loop_
_entity_poly.entity_id
_entity_poly.type
_entity_poly.pdbx_seq_one_letter_code
_entity_poly.pdbx_strand_id
1 'polypeptide(L)'
;MASALGNHFRKSRLEKGLRIVELARQAGYRNVTKGCRRVEAFENTGRAKGDLISKLANALEIEDTVIAELLEADRRAWEEWADMKNQPQPYIVVRLLAAIYSELPLPDNVTTREDAEAFASQIAAKRRMQVCLVWNRKITVWFDRDGTCRGVRESTYDQDWRPRAWIV
;
A
#
# COMPACT_ATOMS: atom_id res chain seq x y z
N MET A 1 3.10 1.30 9.24
CA MET A 1 2.11 1.92 10.14
C MET A 1 1.29 0.80 10.72
N ALA A 2 1.11 0.76 12.04
CA ALA A 2 0.24 -0.24 12.65
C ALA A 2 -1.22 0.11 12.33
N SER A 3 -2.01 -0.85 11.87
CA SER A 3 -3.44 -0.63 11.58
C SER A 3 -4.25 -0.76 12.86
N ALA A 4 -5.06 0.26 13.17
CA ALA A 4 -6.05 0.25 14.22
C ALA A 4 -7.04 -0.91 14.02
N LEU A 5 -7.53 -1.11 12.80
CA LEU A 5 -8.46 -2.20 12.48
C LEU A 5 -7.83 -3.59 12.71
N GLY A 6 -6.66 -3.85 12.13
CA GLY A 6 -5.96 -5.13 12.28
C GLY A 6 -5.62 -5.43 13.74
N ASN A 7 -5.16 -4.42 14.48
CA ASN A 7 -4.86 -4.53 15.90
C ASN A 7 -6.11 -4.81 16.74
N HIS A 8 -7.24 -4.17 16.44
CA HIS A 8 -8.49 -4.40 17.15
C HIS A 8 -8.95 -5.84 16.98
N PHE A 9 -9.00 -6.36 15.75
CA PHE A 9 -9.38 -7.76 15.48
C PHE A 9 -8.46 -8.75 16.17
N ARG A 10 -7.14 -8.50 16.13
CA ARG A 10 -6.16 -9.32 16.85
C ARG A 10 -6.42 -9.33 18.34
N LYS A 11 -6.71 -8.17 18.93
CA LYS A 11 -7.04 -8.02 20.35
C LYS A 11 -8.32 -8.79 20.70
N SER A 12 -9.41 -8.57 19.96
CA SER A 12 -10.69 -9.27 20.19
C SER A 12 -10.54 -10.79 20.08
N ARG A 13 -9.75 -11.28 19.13
CA ARG A 13 -9.44 -12.71 19.01
C ARG A 13 -8.73 -13.25 20.24
N LEU A 14 -7.70 -12.55 20.73
CA LEU A 14 -6.93 -12.96 21.90
C LEU A 14 -7.76 -12.90 23.19
N GLU A 15 -8.63 -11.90 23.34
CA GLU A 15 -9.55 -11.78 24.49
C GLU A 15 -10.56 -12.92 24.54
N LYS A 16 -11.02 -13.41 23.37
CA LYS A 16 -11.86 -14.62 23.26
C LYS A 16 -11.05 -15.93 23.39
N GLY A 17 -9.73 -15.87 23.63
CA GLY A 17 -8.87 -17.04 23.77
C GLY A 17 -8.70 -17.86 22.49
N LEU A 18 -9.02 -17.28 21.32
CA LEU A 18 -9.01 -17.99 20.04
C LEU A 18 -7.62 -18.02 19.41
N ARG A 19 -7.19 -19.21 18.99
CA ARG A 19 -6.05 -19.36 18.08
C ARG A 19 -6.46 -18.94 16.67
N ILE A 20 -5.48 -18.51 15.85
CA ILE A 20 -5.73 -18.13 14.45
C ILE A 20 -6.44 -19.26 13.67
N VAL A 21 -6.07 -20.52 13.93
CA VAL A 21 -6.68 -21.70 13.30
C VAL A 21 -8.18 -21.86 13.64
N GLU A 22 -8.58 -21.49 14.85
CA GLU A 22 -9.97 -21.55 15.30
C GLU A 22 -10.78 -20.43 14.68
N LEU A 23 -10.27 -19.20 14.69
CA LEU A 23 -10.91 -18.07 14.02
C LEU A 23 -11.08 -18.34 12.52
N ALA A 24 -10.06 -18.89 11.85
CA ALA A 24 -10.15 -19.25 10.44
C ALA A 24 -11.27 -20.28 10.18
N ARG A 25 -11.44 -21.27 11.05
CA ARG A 25 -12.54 -22.24 10.95
C ARG A 25 -13.91 -21.59 11.18
N GLN A 26 -14.04 -20.76 12.21
CA GLN A 26 -15.28 -20.03 12.52
C GLN A 26 -15.68 -19.06 11.39
N ALA A 27 -14.70 -18.44 10.74
CA ALA A 27 -14.90 -17.61 9.55
C ALA A 27 -15.25 -18.41 8.27
N GLY A 28 -15.45 -19.73 8.37
CA GLY A 28 -15.94 -20.57 7.29
C GLY A 28 -14.89 -21.04 6.28
N TYR A 29 -13.59 -20.97 6.60
CA TYR A 29 -12.55 -21.46 5.69
C TYR A 29 -12.50 -22.99 5.65
N ARG A 30 -12.82 -23.56 4.48
CA ARG A 30 -12.56 -24.99 4.18
C ARG A 30 -11.06 -25.31 4.16
N ASN A 31 -10.27 -24.46 3.49
CA ASN A 31 -8.82 -24.54 3.52
C ASN A 31 -8.29 -23.68 4.68
N VAL A 32 -8.11 -24.32 5.83
CA VAL A 32 -7.76 -23.67 7.10
C VAL A 32 -6.38 -23.00 7.02
N THR A 33 -5.38 -23.62 6.37
CA THR A 33 -4.04 -23.03 6.21
C THR A 33 -4.09 -21.72 5.43
N LYS A 34 -4.87 -21.67 4.34
CA LYS A 34 -5.11 -20.44 3.58
C LYS A 34 -5.85 -19.40 4.43
N GLY A 35 -6.83 -19.83 5.22
CA GLY A 35 -7.54 -18.98 6.17
C GLY A 35 -6.59 -18.33 7.17
N CYS A 36 -5.73 -19.13 7.82
CA CYS A 36 -4.75 -18.65 8.79
C CYS A 36 -3.84 -17.57 8.20
N ARG A 37 -3.26 -17.81 7.03
CA ARG A 37 -2.39 -16.83 6.35
C ARG A 37 -3.12 -15.52 6.04
N ARG A 38 -4.39 -15.59 5.65
CA ARG A 38 -5.20 -14.39 5.36
C ARG A 38 -5.57 -13.63 6.62
N VAL A 39 -5.93 -14.33 7.70
CA VAL A 39 -6.21 -13.73 9.01
C VAL A 39 -4.97 -13.04 9.54
N GLU A 40 -3.81 -13.72 9.53
CA GLU A 40 -2.54 -13.16 9.99
C GLU A 40 -2.11 -11.95 9.16
N ALA A 41 -2.19 -12.04 7.82
CA ALA A 41 -1.91 -10.90 6.96
C ALA A 41 -2.83 -9.70 7.24
N PHE A 42 -4.11 -9.96 7.51
CA PHE A 42 -5.07 -8.92 7.87
C PHE A 42 -4.77 -8.30 9.24
N GLU A 43 -4.54 -9.11 10.28
CA GLU A 43 -4.19 -8.63 11.63
C GLU A 43 -2.90 -7.79 11.61
N ASN A 44 -1.93 -8.13 10.76
CA ASN A 44 -0.67 -7.40 10.65
C ASN A 44 -0.76 -6.12 9.82
N THR A 45 -1.65 -6.06 8.81
CA THR A 45 -1.66 -4.95 7.83
C THR A 45 -2.92 -4.10 7.84
N GLY A 46 -4.01 -4.57 8.47
CA GLY A 46 -5.34 -3.98 8.36
C GLY A 46 -6.04 -4.18 7.01
N ARG A 47 -5.34 -4.77 6.03
CA ARG A 47 -5.83 -4.86 4.65
C ARG A 47 -6.32 -6.26 4.34
N ALA A 48 -7.55 -6.34 3.84
CA ALA A 48 -8.14 -7.59 3.40
C ALA A 48 -8.89 -7.39 2.08
N LYS A 49 -8.91 -8.44 1.26
CA LYS A 49 -9.68 -8.49 0.02
C LYS A 49 -11.03 -9.17 0.25
N GLY A 50 -12.08 -8.61 -0.36
CA GLY A 50 -13.42 -9.21 -0.42
C GLY A 50 -14.10 -9.30 0.95
N ASP A 51 -14.93 -10.32 1.11
CA ASP A 51 -15.81 -10.55 2.27
C ASP A 51 -15.11 -10.97 3.58
N LEU A 52 -13.77 -10.91 3.64
CA LEU A 52 -13.02 -11.42 4.77
C LEU A 52 -13.31 -10.62 6.06
N ILE A 53 -13.38 -9.29 5.98
CA ILE A 53 -13.63 -8.44 7.15
C ILE A 53 -14.97 -8.81 7.78
N SER A 54 -16.03 -8.89 6.98
CA SER A 54 -17.37 -9.27 7.45
C SER A 54 -17.41 -10.67 8.08
N LYS A 55 -16.68 -11.64 7.52
CA LYS A 55 -16.61 -12.99 8.11
C LYS A 55 -15.91 -13.01 9.46
N LEU A 56 -14.80 -12.27 9.60
CA LEU A 56 -14.09 -12.18 10.87
C LEU A 56 -14.88 -11.37 11.89
N ALA A 57 -15.56 -10.31 11.45
CA ALA A 57 -16.41 -9.48 12.29
C ALA A 57 -17.54 -10.33 12.87
N ASN A 58 -18.23 -11.11 12.05
CA ASN A 58 -19.27 -12.03 12.51
C ASN A 58 -18.73 -13.08 13.48
N ALA A 59 -17.57 -13.67 13.21
CA ALA A 59 -16.97 -14.67 14.10
C ALA A 59 -16.51 -14.08 15.44
N LEU A 60 -16.10 -12.81 15.45
CA LEU A 60 -15.65 -12.10 16.65
C LEU A 60 -16.74 -11.22 17.28
N GLU A 61 -17.94 -11.21 16.71
CA GLU A 61 -19.08 -10.38 17.15
C GLU A 61 -18.72 -8.88 17.23
N ILE A 62 -18.01 -8.38 16.21
CA ILE A 62 -17.63 -6.97 16.09
C ILE A 62 -18.70 -6.25 15.26
N GLU A 63 -19.23 -5.15 15.79
CA GLU A 63 -20.24 -4.35 15.11
C GLU A 63 -19.66 -3.57 13.91
N ASP A 64 -20.48 -3.38 12.87
CA ASP A 64 -20.10 -2.63 11.67
C ASP A 64 -19.74 -1.16 11.96
N THR A 65 -20.35 -0.57 12.99
CA THR A 65 -20.06 0.79 13.48
C THR A 65 -18.61 0.92 13.94
N VAL A 66 -18.14 -0.03 14.77
CA VAL A 66 -16.75 -0.10 15.25
C VAL A 66 -15.79 -0.28 14.08
N ILE A 67 -16.13 -1.10 13.10
CA ILE A 67 -15.31 -1.31 11.89
C ILE A 67 -15.16 -0.01 11.10
N ALA A 68 -16.26 0.73 10.90
CA ALA A 68 -16.25 2.00 10.19
C ALA A 68 -15.37 3.04 10.91
N GLU A 69 -15.47 3.14 12.23
CA GLU A 69 -14.64 4.05 13.04
C GLU A 69 -13.15 3.72 12.96
N LEU A 70 -12.80 2.42 13.01
CA LEU A 70 -11.41 1.97 12.90
C LEU A 70 -10.83 2.19 11.50
N LEU A 71 -11.63 1.98 10.45
CA LEU A 71 -11.23 2.30 9.08
C LEU A 71 -10.98 3.80 8.90
N GLU A 72 -11.81 4.65 9.50
CA GLU A 72 -11.62 6.10 9.49
C GLU A 72 -10.38 6.52 10.28
N ALA A 73 -10.10 5.87 11.41
CA ALA A 73 -8.85 6.08 12.16
C ALA A 73 -7.62 5.71 11.32
N ASP A 74 -7.65 4.58 10.62
CA ASP A 74 -6.56 4.14 9.73
C ASP A 74 -6.37 5.09 8.53
N ARG A 75 -7.48 5.61 7.97
CA ARG A 75 -7.46 6.60 6.89
C ARG A 75 -6.78 7.89 7.34
N ARG A 76 -7.22 8.47 8.47
CA ARG A 76 -6.62 9.70 9.02
C ARG A 76 -5.14 9.53 9.34
N ALA A 77 -4.77 8.41 9.97
CA ALA A 77 -3.37 8.12 10.27
C ALA A 77 -2.52 8.03 8.99
N TRP A 78 -3.05 7.42 7.93
CA TRP A 78 -2.37 7.37 6.63
C TRP A 78 -2.22 8.77 6.02
N GLU A 79 -3.26 9.60 6.06
CA GLU A 79 -3.23 10.98 5.53
C GLU A 79 -2.20 11.82 6.27
N GLU A 80 -2.21 11.79 7.60
CA GLU A 80 -1.24 12.48 8.44
C GLU A 80 0.19 12.06 8.09
N TRP A 81 0.46 10.76 7.99
CA TRP A 81 1.76 10.25 7.56
C TRP A 81 2.12 10.67 6.14
N ALA A 82 1.15 10.65 5.22
CA ALA A 82 1.37 11.04 3.84
C ALA A 82 1.63 12.55 3.70
N ASP A 83 1.24 13.38 4.67
CA ASP A 83 1.45 14.84 4.70
C ASP A 83 2.56 15.30 5.66
N MET A 84 3.17 14.40 6.43
CA MET A 84 4.30 14.75 7.31
C MET A 84 5.42 15.47 6.53
N LYS A 85 6.05 16.47 7.16
CA LYS A 85 7.13 17.27 6.54
C LYS A 85 8.36 16.45 6.12
N ASN A 86 8.59 15.29 6.74
CA ASN A 86 9.69 14.38 6.43
C ASN A 86 9.40 13.50 5.19
N GLN A 87 8.93 14.11 4.11
CA GLN A 87 8.71 13.39 2.86
C GLN A 87 10.02 12.76 2.37
N PRO A 88 9.97 11.58 1.73
CA PRO A 88 11.13 11.05 1.04
C PRO A 88 11.58 12.04 -0.05
N GLN A 89 12.88 12.12 -0.29
CA GLN A 89 13.40 12.85 -1.46
C GLN A 89 12.81 12.24 -2.73
N PRO A 90 12.39 13.04 -3.72
CA PRO A 90 11.89 12.51 -4.97
C PRO A 90 12.93 11.62 -5.66
N TYR A 91 12.47 10.52 -6.27
CA TYR A 91 13.34 9.56 -6.94
C TYR A 91 12.65 8.91 -8.13
N ILE A 92 13.44 8.29 -8.99
CA ILE A 92 12.97 7.60 -10.18
C ILE A 92 13.02 6.09 -9.94
N VAL A 93 11.97 5.40 -10.36
CA VAL A 93 11.91 3.95 -10.46
C VAL A 93 11.90 3.54 -11.93
N VAL A 94 12.93 2.81 -12.35
CA VAL A 94 13.07 2.26 -13.69
C VAL A 94 12.62 0.80 -13.68
N ARG A 95 11.68 0.44 -14.55
CA ARG A 95 11.27 -0.96 -14.73
C ARG A 95 12.26 -1.67 -15.67
N LEU A 96 13.12 -2.50 -15.09
CA LEU A 96 14.12 -3.27 -15.85
C LEU A 96 13.47 -4.46 -16.56
N LEU A 97 12.68 -5.24 -15.83
CA LEU A 97 11.94 -6.42 -16.32
C LEU A 97 10.60 -6.57 -15.56
N ALA A 98 9.83 -7.61 -15.85
CA ALA A 98 8.66 -7.95 -15.04
C ALA A 98 9.09 -8.20 -13.58
N ALA A 99 8.48 -7.46 -12.65
CA ALA A 99 8.79 -7.50 -11.22
C ALA A 99 10.24 -7.14 -10.81
N ILE A 100 11.07 -6.62 -11.73
CA ILE A 100 12.44 -6.16 -11.41
C ILE A 100 12.53 -4.66 -11.69
N TYR A 101 12.83 -3.90 -10.64
CA TYR A 101 12.88 -2.45 -10.64
C TYR A 101 14.23 -1.97 -10.09
N SER A 102 14.69 -0.82 -10.58
CA SER A 102 15.86 -0.12 -10.04
C SER A 102 15.46 1.28 -9.65
N GLU A 103 15.94 1.73 -8.50
CA GLU A 103 15.80 3.12 -8.08
C GLU A 103 16.98 3.95 -8.59
N LEU A 104 16.71 5.20 -8.91
CA LEU A 104 17.68 6.19 -9.34
C LEU A 104 17.37 7.49 -8.59
N PRO A 105 18.29 8.02 -7.77
CA PRO A 105 18.09 9.32 -7.14
C PRO A 105 18.05 10.43 -8.21
N LEU A 106 17.33 11.51 -7.91
CA LEU A 106 17.44 12.72 -8.72
C LEU A 106 18.80 13.40 -8.50
N PRO A 107 19.39 14.03 -9.53
CA PRO A 107 20.55 14.89 -9.35
C PRO A 107 20.26 16.08 -8.42
N ASP A 108 21.26 16.54 -7.66
CA ASP A 108 21.12 17.63 -6.69
C ASP A 108 20.64 18.96 -7.32
N ASN A 109 20.87 19.15 -8.63
CA ASN A 109 20.45 20.34 -9.36
C ASN A 109 18.98 20.29 -9.82
N VAL A 110 18.26 19.20 -9.57
CA VAL A 110 16.84 19.03 -9.91
C VAL A 110 16.01 19.29 -8.66
N THR A 111 15.51 20.52 -8.52
CA THR A 111 14.82 20.98 -7.30
C THR A 111 13.32 21.19 -7.49
N THR A 112 12.87 21.38 -8.73
CA THR A 112 11.45 21.57 -9.06
C THR A 112 10.82 20.28 -9.57
N ARG A 113 9.48 20.23 -9.54
CA ARG A 113 8.74 19.09 -10.05
C ARG A 113 8.86 18.98 -11.56
N GLU A 114 8.82 20.12 -12.23
CA GLU A 114 8.92 20.25 -13.67
C GLU A 114 10.30 19.74 -14.16
N ASP A 115 11.37 20.12 -13.46
CA ASP A 115 12.73 19.61 -13.76
C ASP A 115 12.83 18.10 -13.53
N ALA A 116 12.21 17.59 -12.47
CA ALA A 116 12.20 16.16 -12.16
C ALA A 116 11.42 15.35 -13.20
N GLU A 117 10.28 15.86 -13.66
CA GLU A 117 9.50 15.26 -14.74
C GLU A 117 10.27 15.27 -16.07
N ALA A 118 10.94 16.39 -16.40
CA ALA A 118 11.79 16.49 -17.58
C ALA A 118 12.96 15.50 -17.52
N PHE A 119 13.62 15.38 -16.37
CA PHE A 119 14.70 14.41 -16.15
C PHE A 119 14.18 12.97 -16.28
N ALA A 120 13.04 12.64 -15.67
CA ALA A 120 12.43 11.31 -15.78
C ALA A 120 12.06 10.94 -17.23
N SER A 121 11.47 11.89 -17.97
CA SER A 121 11.16 11.73 -19.40
C SER A 121 12.42 11.45 -20.23
N GLN A 122 13.49 12.22 -20.02
CA GLN A 122 14.77 11.99 -20.70
C GLN A 122 15.38 10.62 -20.38
N ILE A 123 15.33 10.20 -19.10
CA ILE A 123 15.81 8.87 -18.70
C ILE A 123 15.01 7.77 -19.39
N ALA A 124 13.68 7.90 -19.45
CA ALA A 124 12.81 6.94 -20.11
C ALA A 124 13.14 6.80 -21.60
N ALA A 125 13.23 7.92 -22.33
CA ALA A 125 13.56 7.96 -23.76
C ALA A 125 14.97 7.42 -24.04
N LYS A 126 15.96 7.86 -23.26
CA LYS A 126 17.37 7.46 -23.42
C LYS A 126 17.57 5.96 -23.19
N ARG A 127 16.92 5.40 -22.17
CA ARG A 127 17.04 3.96 -21.84
C ARG A 127 16.03 3.09 -22.58
N ARG A 128 15.04 3.68 -23.25
CA ARG A 128 13.88 3.00 -23.87
C ARG A 128 13.13 2.12 -22.86
N MET A 129 12.97 2.62 -21.64
CA MET A 129 12.35 1.89 -20.51
C MET A 129 11.17 2.66 -19.94
N GLN A 130 10.23 1.94 -19.33
CA GLN A 130 9.16 2.56 -18.56
C GLN A 130 9.71 3.08 -17.24
N VAL A 131 9.35 4.31 -16.91
CA VAL A 131 9.88 5.02 -15.75
C VAL A 131 8.73 5.59 -14.93
N CYS A 132 8.89 5.59 -13.62
CA CYS A 132 7.98 6.26 -12.70
C CYS A 132 8.77 7.24 -11.84
N LEU A 133 8.36 8.50 -11.82
CA LEU A 133 8.84 9.49 -10.87
C LEU A 133 7.98 9.38 -9.61
N VAL A 134 8.59 9.02 -8.48
CA VAL A 134 7.98 9.09 -7.16
C VAL A 134 8.31 10.45 -6.58
N TRP A 135 7.35 11.38 -6.66
CA TRP A 135 7.57 12.76 -6.22
C TRP A 135 7.49 12.89 -4.70
N ASN A 136 6.46 12.30 -4.10
CA ASN A 136 6.30 12.22 -2.66
C ASN A 136 5.45 10.98 -2.31
N ARG A 137 4.98 10.86 -1.06
CA ARG A 137 4.17 9.70 -0.63
C ARG A 137 2.85 9.56 -1.40
N LYS A 138 2.29 10.64 -1.93
CA LYS A 138 1.00 10.69 -2.64
C LYS A 138 1.20 10.67 -4.16
N ILE A 139 2.10 11.49 -4.69
CA ILE A 139 2.17 11.79 -6.11
C ILE A 139 3.20 10.91 -6.82
N THR A 140 2.74 10.26 -7.88
CA THR A 140 3.58 9.52 -8.82
C THR A 140 3.29 9.92 -10.26
N VAL A 141 4.31 9.96 -11.10
CA VAL A 141 4.19 10.34 -12.52
C VAL A 141 4.77 9.23 -13.38
N TRP A 142 4.00 8.73 -14.34
CA TRP A 142 4.38 7.59 -15.16
C TRP A 142 4.78 8.03 -16.56
N PHE A 143 5.90 7.50 -17.06
CA PHE A 143 6.43 7.77 -18.38
C PHE A 143 6.58 6.46 -19.16
N ASP A 144 6.25 6.51 -20.46
CA ASP A 144 6.48 5.38 -21.36
C ASP A 144 7.90 5.40 -21.95
N ARG A 145 8.25 4.37 -22.71
CA ARG A 145 9.62 4.13 -23.22
C ARG A 145 10.16 5.22 -24.15
N ASP A 146 9.29 6.04 -24.72
CA ASP A 146 9.64 7.18 -25.57
C ASP A 146 9.82 8.50 -24.78
N GLY A 147 9.56 8.47 -23.46
CA GLY A 147 9.56 9.66 -22.61
C GLY A 147 8.22 10.36 -22.49
N THR A 148 7.16 9.87 -23.16
CA THR A 148 5.83 10.48 -23.08
C THR A 148 5.23 10.28 -21.70
N CYS A 149 4.71 11.36 -21.09
CA CYS A 149 3.99 11.29 -19.83
C CYS A 149 2.65 10.58 -20.04
N ARG A 150 2.50 9.41 -19.41
CA ARG A 150 1.28 8.61 -19.42
C ARG A 150 0.24 9.15 -18.45
N GLY A 151 0.68 9.82 -17.38
CA GLY A 151 -0.20 10.50 -16.45
C GLY A 151 0.34 10.56 -15.02
N VAL A 152 -0.32 11.40 -14.24
CA VAL A 152 -0.08 11.61 -12.81
C VAL A 152 -1.09 10.78 -12.03
N ARG A 153 -0.63 10.12 -10.97
CA ARG A 153 -1.47 9.32 -10.07
C ARG A 153 -1.23 9.76 -8.64
N GLU A 154 -2.34 9.98 -7.94
CA GLU A 154 -2.36 10.28 -6.51
C GLU A 154 -2.74 9.03 -5.73
N SER A 155 -1.85 8.59 -4.85
CA SER A 155 -2.08 7.51 -3.91
C SER A 155 -2.96 8.00 -2.77
N THR A 156 -3.87 7.13 -2.32
CA THR A 156 -4.74 7.32 -1.17
C THR A 156 -4.56 6.16 -0.21
N TYR A 157 -5.25 6.20 0.94
CA TYR A 157 -5.30 5.07 1.85
C TYR A 157 -5.73 3.77 1.14
N ASP A 158 -6.79 3.85 0.33
CA ASP A 158 -7.41 2.71 -0.35
C ASP A 158 -6.62 2.28 -1.60
N GLN A 159 -5.90 3.19 -2.24
CA GLN A 159 -5.23 2.95 -3.51
C GLN A 159 -3.79 3.44 -3.52
N ASP A 160 -2.83 2.51 -3.53
CA ASP A 160 -1.41 2.83 -3.65
C ASP A 160 -0.96 2.69 -5.12
N TRP A 161 -0.57 3.81 -5.73
CA TRP A 161 -0.10 3.88 -7.12
C TRP A 161 1.42 3.82 -7.24
N ARG A 162 2.14 3.72 -6.12
CA ARG A 162 3.59 3.62 -6.16
C ARG A 162 4.01 2.31 -6.86
N PRO A 163 5.07 2.35 -7.68
CA PRO A 163 5.58 1.16 -8.33
C PRO A 163 5.97 0.15 -7.25
N ARG A 164 5.44 -1.07 -7.36
CA ARG A 164 5.62 -2.16 -6.38
C ARG A 164 7.01 -2.80 -6.50
N ALA A 165 8.06 -1.99 -6.48
CA ALA A 165 9.44 -2.45 -6.31
C ALA A 165 9.66 -3.14 -4.94
N TRP A 166 8.73 -2.97 -4.01
CA TRP A 166 8.87 -3.32 -2.59
C TRP A 166 7.90 -4.40 -2.08
N ILE A 167 7.22 -5.15 -2.95
CA ILE A 167 6.49 -6.36 -2.52
C ILE A 167 7.38 -7.57 -2.82
N VAL A 168 8.35 -7.80 -1.93
CA VAL A 168 8.92 -9.12 -1.66
C VAL A 168 8.75 -9.36 -0.17
#